data_AF-A0A2N5KLQ2-F1
#
_entry.id   AF-A0A2N5KLQ2-F1
#
_cell.length_a   1.000
_cell.length_b   1.000
_cell.length_c   1.000
_cell.angle_alpha   90.00
_cell.angle_beta   90.00
_cell.angle_gamma   90.00
#
_symmetry.space_group_name_H-M   'P 1'
#
loop_
_entity.id
_entity.type
_entity.pdbx_description
1 polymer ?
#
loop_
_entity_poly.entity_id
_entity_poly.type
_entity_poly.pdbx_seq_one_letter_code
_entity_poly.pdbx_strand_id
1 'polypeptide(L)'
;MFLLAPPAEGASAVKVCGSGFGHGVGLSQYGAYGRAKAGQGYAQILKSYYPGTSLTRYADDPVVRVLLAQRSLSTGHDVVVSSGATARLRNL
;
A
#
# COMPACT_ATOMS: atom_id res chain seq x y z
N MET A 1 5.24 49.04 46.42
CA MET A 1 5.95 48.14 45.50
C MET A 1 5.10 46.87 45.38
N PHE A 2 4.47 46.63 44.23
CA PHE A 2 3.55 45.51 44.02
C PHE A 2 4.25 44.49 43.11
N LEU A 3 4.45 43.26 43.60
CA LEU A 3 5.11 42.20 42.84
C LEU A 3 4.03 41.43 42.07
N LEU A 4 4.00 41.56 40.74
CA LEU A 4 3.17 40.70 39.89
C LEU A 4 3.81 39.30 39.84
N ALA A 5 3.07 38.28 40.27
CA ALA A 5 3.48 36.89 40.09
C ALA A 5 3.50 36.57 38.58
N PRO A 6 4.48 35.78 38.09
CA PRO A 6 4.49 35.35 36.70
C PRO A 6 3.25 34.50 36.40
N PRO A 7 2.68 34.57 35.19
CA PRO A 7 1.58 33.68 34.82
C PRO A 7 2.05 32.23 34.96
N ALA A 8 1.28 31.43 35.67
CA ALA A 8 1.48 29.99 35.69
C ALA A 8 1.07 29.45 34.31
N GLU A 9 2.03 29.38 33.40
CA GLU A 9 1.86 28.74 32.10
C GLU A 9 1.60 27.25 32.36
N GLY A 10 0.33 26.86 32.36
CA GLY A 10 -0.10 25.47 32.52
C GLY A 10 0.36 24.64 31.34
N ALA A 11 1.57 24.09 31.41
CA ALA A 11 2.11 23.16 30.43
C ALA A 11 1.30 21.85 30.46
N SER A 12 0.21 21.81 29.71
CA SER A 12 -0.55 20.59 29.47
C SER A 12 0.19 19.75 28.43
N ALA A 13 1.22 19.03 28.88
CA ALA A 13 1.95 18.10 28.02
C ALA A 13 1.11 16.84 27.81
N VAL A 14 0.67 16.60 26.57
CA VAL A 14 0.00 15.35 26.19
C VAL A 14 1.05 14.39 25.65
N LYS A 15 1.41 13.39 26.45
CA LYS A 15 2.28 12.30 26.02
C LYS A 15 1.43 11.18 25.44
N VAL A 16 1.61 10.91 24.15
CA VAL A 16 1.00 9.75 23.50
C VAL A 16 2.04 8.64 23.41
N CYS A 17 1.73 7.49 24.02
CA CYS A 17 2.55 6.29 23.94
C CYS A 17 1.89 5.30 22.97
N GLY A 18 2.64 4.80 22.00
CA GLY A 18 2.19 3.81 21.03
C GLY A 18 3.31 2.87 20.64
N SER A 19 2.99 1.84 19.86
CA SER A 19 3.96 0.87 19.34
C SER A 19 3.62 0.45 17.92
N GLY A 20 4.62 -0.02 17.18
CA GLY A 20 4.48 -0.35 15.76
C GLY A 20 4.69 0.86 14.85
N PHE A 21 4.99 0.58 13.58
CA PHE A 21 5.19 1.60 12.54
C PHE A 21 4.52 1.12 11.24
N GLY A 22 3.50 1.86 10.81
CA GLY A 22 2.67 1.52 9.64
C GLY A 22 1.21 1.21 10.00
N HIS A 23 0.42 0.84 8.98
CA HIS A 23 -1.03 0.63 9.12
C HIS A 23 -1.41 -0.71 9.78
N GLY A 24 -0.45 -1.56 10.12
CA GLY A 24 -0.67 -2.78 10.91
C GLY A 24 -1.42 -3.92 10.21
N VAL A 25 -1.56 -3.88 8.89
CA VAL A 25 -2.31 -4.90 8.12
C VAL A 25 -1.36 -5.66 7.18
N GLY A 26 -1.52 -6.98 7.12
CA GLY A 26 -0.71 -7.84 6.25
C GLY A 26 0.67 -8.11 6.82
N LEU A 27 1.70 -8.01 5.96
CA LEU A 27 3.05 -8.43 6.29
C LEU A 27 3.81 -7.38 7.10
N SER A 28 4.20 -7.74 8.33
CA SER A 28 5.19 -6.98 9.10
C SER A 28 6.59 -7.23 8.53
N GLN A 29 7.23 -6.19 8.00
CA GLN A 29 8.57 -6.29 7.41
C GLN A 29 9.61 -6.82 8.41
N TYR A 30 9.63 -6.26 9.63
CA TYR A 30 10.54 -6.71 10.69
C TYR A 30 10.21 -8.12 11.17
N GLY A 31 8.92 -8.47 11.25
CA GLY A 31 8.52 -9.84 11.62
C GLY A 31 8.89 -10.86 10.55
N ALA A 32 8.74 -10.53 9.26
CA ALA A 32 9.19 -11.36 8.14
C ALA A 32 10.71 -11.57 8.15
N TYR A 33 11.48 -10.51 8.43
CA TYR A 33 12.93 -10.59 8.60
C TYR A 33 13.32 -11.51 9.78
N GLY A 34 12.64 -11.41 10.92
CA GLY A 34 12.85 -12.30 12.06
C GLY A 34 12.54 -13.78 11.74
N ARG A 35 11.45 -14.03 11.01
CA ARG A 35 11.10 -15.40 10.54
C ARG A 35 12.12 -15.95 9.55
N ALA A 36 12.63 -15.12 8.65
CA ALA A 36 13.69 -15.50 7.72
C ALA A 36 15.00 -15.85 8.47
N LYS A 37 15.37 -15.07 9.50
CA LYS A 37 16.50 -15.41 10.40
C LYS A 37 16.29 -16.71 11.15
N ALA A 38 15.05 -17.05 11.46
CA ALA A 38 14.69 -18.33 12.06
C ALA A 38 14.62 -19.50 11.04
N GLY A 39 15.06 -19.28 9.79
CA GLY A 39 15.14 -20.31 8.75
C GLY A 39 13.87 -20.55 7.97
N GLN A 40 12.81 -19.76 8.16
CA GLN A 40 11.57 -19.90 7.39
C GLN A 40 11.76 -19.40 5.95
N GLY A 41 11.33 -20.20 4.97
CA GLY A 41 11.30 -19.79 3.57
C GLY A 41 10.17 -18.79 3.28
N TYR A 42 10.26 -18.06 2.16
CA TYR A 42 9.28 -17.01 1.81
C TYR A 42 7.84 -17.52 1.79
N ALA A 43 7.59 -18.75 1.32
CA ALA A 43 6.25 -19.33 1.28
C ALA A 43 5.65 -19.52 2.68
N GLN A 44 6.45 -19.95 3.66
CA GLN A 44 6.02 -20.11 5.05
C GLN A 44 5.74 -18.75 5.71
N ILE A 45 6.58 -17.76 5.42
CA ILE A 45 6.42 -16.39 5.89
C ILE A 45 5.11 -15.79 5.35
N LEU A 46 4.90 -15.84 4.03
CA LEU A 46 3.70 -15.29 3.39
C LEU A 46 2.43 -15.99 3.89
N LYS A 47 2.44 -17.32 4.02
CA LYS A 47 1.30 -18.06 4.58
C LYS A 47 0.95 -17.66 6.00
N SER A 48 1.92 -17.21 6.80
CA SER A 48 1.68 -16.71 8.17
C SER A 48 1.01 -15.33 8.18
N TYR A 49 1.27 -14.49 7.19
CA TYR A 49 0.71 -13.12 7.10
C TYR A 49 -0.57 -13.03 6.27
N TYR A 50 -0.77 -13.98 5.35
CA TYR A 50 -1.88 -14.00 4.40
C TYR A 50 -2.57 -15.37 4.42
N PRO A 51 -3.30 -15.71 5.49
CA PRO A 51 -4.00 -16.98 5.60
C PRO A 51 -5.05 -17.13 4.50
N GLY A 52 -5.23 -18.35 3.98
CA GLY A 52 -6.15 -18.64 2.88
C GLY A 52 -5.66 -18.22 1.49
N THR A 53 -4.45 -17.66 1.37
CA THR A 53 -3.85 -17.36 0.06
C THR A 53 -3.03 -18.53 -0.48
N SER A 54 -2.83 -18.52 -1.80
CA SER A 54 -1.98 -19.47 -2.51
C SER A 54 -0.96 -18.74 -3.36
N LEU A 55 0.24 -19.30 -3.46
CA LEU A 55 1.26 -18.78 -4.35
C LEU A 55 1.08 -19.39 -5.73
N THR A 56 0.99 -18.53 -6.74
CA THR A 56 0.89 -18.91 -8.14
C THR A 56 1.95 -18.17 -8.94
N ARG A 57 2.57 -18.85 -9.90
CA ARG A 57 3.44 -18.18 -10.87
C ARG A 57 2.56 -17.37 -11.83
N TYR A 58 2.90 -16.10 -12.01
CA TYR A 58 2.26 -15.27 -13.02
C TYR A 58 3.07 -15.34 -14.32
N ALA A 59 2.40 -15.19 -15.47
CA ALA A 59 3.08 -15.14 -16.76
C ALA A 59 3.97 -13.89 -16.84
N ASP A 60 5.10 -13.99 -17.52
CA ASP A 60 6.05 -12.88 -17.70
C ASP A 60 5.50 -11.83 -18.69
N ASP A 61 4.63 -12.22 -19.63
CA ASP A 61 3.97 -11.38 -20.64
C ASP A 61 2.42 -11.45 -20.57
N PRO A 62 1.80 -11.01 -19.47
CA PRO A 62 0.34 -11.09 -19.32
C PRO A 62 -0.38 -10.14 -20.28
N VAL A 63 -1.41 -10.64 -20.97
CA VAL A 63 -2.37 -9.77 -21.66
C VAL A 63 -3.28 -9.12 -20.61
N VAL A 64 -2.95 -7.90 -20.21
CA VAL A 64 -3.75 -7.12 -19.28
C VAL A 64 -4.82 -6.34 -20.04
N ARG A 65 -6.09 -6.55 -19.68
CA ARG A 65 -7.18 -5.70 -20.15
C ARG A 65 -7.31 -4.50 -19.22
N VAL A 66 -7.18 -3.32 -19.79
CA VAL A 66 -7.34 -2.05 -19.08
C VAL A 66 -8.54 -1.34 -19.66
N LEU A 67 -9.45 -0.91 -18.77
CA LEU A 67 -10.57 -0.07 -19.17
C LEU A 67 -10.06 1.33 -19.45
N LEU A 68 -10.17 1.76 -20.72
CA LEU A 68 -9.66 3.06 -21.14
C LEU A 68 -10.69 4.18 -20.95
N ALA A 69 -11.98 3.87 -21.13
CA ALA A 69 -13.08 4.82 -20.94
C ALA A 69 -14.37 4.10 -20.55
N GLN A 70 -15.12 4.69 -19.61
CA GLN A 70 -16.40 4.14 -19.11
C GLN A 70 -17.64 4.78 -19.75
N ARG A 71 -17.48 5.92 -20.41
CA ARG A 71 -18.57 6.69 -21.00
C ARG A 71 -18.28 6.87 -22.48
N SER A 72 -19.30 6.64 -23.31
CA SER A 72 -19.25 7.05 -24.71
C SER A 72 -19.05 8.56 -24.74
N LEU A 73 -17.85 9.00 -25.09
CA LEU A 73 -17.51 10.41 -25.14
C LEU A 73 -18.26 11.01 -26.32
N SER A 74 -19.19 11.92 -26.03
CA SER A 74 -19.82 12.74 -27.07
C SER A 74 -18.75 13.68 -27.63
N THR A 75 -18.30 13.36 -28.84
CA THR A 75 -17.48 14.15 -29.79
C THR A 75 -16.48 15.13 -29.17
N GLY A 76 -15.18 14.80 -29.22
CA GLY A 76 -14.09 15.74 -28.89
C GLY A 76 -13.03 15.24 -27.90
N HIS A 77 -13.12 14.00 -27.43
CA HIS A 77 -12.11 13.39 -26.56
C HIS A 77 -11.48 12.18 -27.26
N ASP A 78 -10.23 12.31 -27.67
CA ASP A 78 -9.45 11.20 -28.23
C ASP A 78 -8.75 10.42 -27.12
N VAL A 79 -8.87 9.09 -27.15
CA VAL A 79 -8.05 8.18 -26.34
C VAL A 79 -6.84 7.79 -27.17
N VAL A 80 -5.69 8.41 -26.88
CA VAL A 80 -4.42 8.03 -27.50
C VAL A 80 -3.77 6.93 -26.67
N VAL A 81 -3.54 5.77 -27.28
CA VAL A 81 -2.79 4.66 -26.66
C VAL A 81 -1.43 4.56 -27.31
N SER A 82 -0.39 4.93 -26.59
CA SER A 82 1.00 4.59 -26.94
C SER A 82 1.43 3.38 -26.11
N SER A 83 2.11 2.43 -26.74
CA SER A 83 2.55 1.21 -26.09
C SER A 83 3.95 0.87 -26.57
N GLY A 84 4.83 0.49 -25.63
CA GLY A 84 6.14 -0.10 -25.94
C GLY A 84 6.05 -1.54 -26.47
N ALA A 85 4.84 -2.13 -26.45
CA ALA A 85 4.51 -3.47 -26.94
C ALA A 85 3.25 -3.44 -27.83
N THR A 86 2.76 -4.61 -28.26
CA THR A 86 1.51 -4.69 -29.04
C THR A 86 0.28 -4.33 -28.19
N ALA A 87 -0.48 -3.32 -28.60
CA ALA A 87 -1.81 -3.01 -28.05
C ALA A 87 -2.89 -3.37 -29.07
N ARG A 88 -4.02 -3.92 -28.60
CA ARG A 88 -5.21 -4.18 -29.43
C ARG A 88 -6.44 -3.57 -28.78
N LEU A 89 -7.09 -2.65 -29.48
CA LEU A 89 -8.34 -2.04 -29.04
C LEU A 89 -9.50 -2.97 -29.39
N ARG A 90 -10.42 -3.15 -28.44
CA ARG A 90 -11.66 -3.90 -28.62
C ARG A 90 -12.79 -3.17 -27.90
N ASN A 91 -13.91 -3.00 -28.57
CA ASN A 91 -15.16 -2.66 -27.90
C ASN A 91 -15.69 -3.93 -27.23
N LEU A 92 -16.21 -3.79 -26.01
CA LEU A 92 -16.92 -4.85 -25.29
C LEU A 92 -18.37 -4.91 -25.76
#